data_AF-A0A3D4XFQ4-F1
#
_entry.id   AF-A0A3D4XFQ4-F1
#
_cell.length_a   1.000
_cell.length_b   1.000
_cell.length_c   1.000
_cell.angle_alpha   90.00
_cell.angle_beta   90.00
_cell.angle_gamma   90.00
#
_symmetry.space_group_name_H-M   'P 1'
#
loop_
_entity.id
_entity.type
_entity.pdbx_description
1 polymer ?
#
loop_
_entity_poly.entity_id
_entity_poly.type
_entity_poly.pdbx_seq_one_letter_code
_entity_poly.pdbx_strand_id
1 'polypeptide(L)'
;MIGDDFLNINEEEEFSNLISECEEAFESGTLENLKFTEEEFEFLINHFIDEVDDDIVYILTKMAYTQHPYSTDLIIRYADVLIVNRELERALDILNNQMDLDSGNSDIHFLLGRIYIKLGDDQKASEYVQRALSLTVNEKTEMLLTASQDYIDMGKFDFAISLLEGALKNSPDNLEIINDLAFCFERKDNLSKSLEFYEKYLDKDPFNDNVWFNIGTIYARDLNLNKAVEAFDFAIALNPYNSSVLYNKAILLINTGRYDEGIAVFTEFLKMEPDNIFALIGIADAYLGKDRLDDAMKFFMMALINSDESIDANTGVAYIHMLKHEDQAALPYLRKVIGLEGADYLFLLAELLKTYKRTKEPEFLVYYLTALYHTQESELFLVYLELLVAYGEIWLARLFELIPSLKKDDKVTGQIAKSRKK
;
A
#
# COMPACT_ATOMS: atom_id res chain seq x y z
N MET A 1 -63.06 2.99 6.13
CA MET A 1 -61.68 2.50 6.32
C MET A 1 -61.00 2.59 4.97
N ILE A 2 -60.63 3.81 4.59
CA ILE A 2 -59.69 4.14 3.51
C ILE A 2 -58.99 5.38 4.05
N GLY A 3 -57.70 5.27 4.32
CA GLY A 3 -56.93 6.27 5.05
C GLY A 3 -55.76 5.55 5.70
N ASP A 4 -54.72 5.33 4.89
CA ASP A 4 -53.31 5.24 5.30
C ASP A 4 -52.38 5.13 4.07
N ASP A 5 -52.89 4.78 2.86
CA ASP A 5 -52.04 4.64 1.66
C ASP A 5 -51.86 5.91 0.79
N PHE A 6 -52.36 7.08 1.19
CA PHE A 6 -52.25 8.33 0.40
C PHE A 6 -51.21 9.32 0.94
N LEU A 7 -50.58 9.03 2.08
CA LEU A 7 -49.58 9.92 2.71
C LEU A 7 -48.14 9.63 2.25
N ASN A 8 -47.86 8.51 1.58
CA ASN A 8 -46.47 8.09 1.30
C ASN A 8 -45.97 8.39 -0.13
N ILE A 9 -46.86 8.66 -1.09
CA ILE A 9 -46.46 8.85 -2.51
C ILE A 9 -46.02 10.30 -2.76
N ASN A 10 -46.63 11.28 -2.08
CA ASN A 10 -46.30 12.68 -2.27
C ASN A 10 -44.96 13.06 -1.63
N GLU A 11 -44.62 12.50 -0.46
CA GLU A 11 -43.33 12.76 0.20
C GLU A 11 -42.17 12.15 -0.59
N GLU A 12 -42.30 10.93 -1.09
CA GLU A 12 -41.27 10.30 -1.96
C GLU A 12 -41.04 11.10 -3.27
N GLU A 13 -42.11 11.62 -3.88
CA GLU A 13 -42.01 12.43 -5.10
C GLU A 13 -41.43 13.83 -4.82
N GLU A 14 -41.74 14.43 -3.67
CA GLU A 14 -41.20 15.71 -3.22
C GLU A 14 -39.69 15.62 -2.93
N PHE A 15 -39.26 14.59 -2.21
CA PHE A 15 -37.84 14.35 -1.92
C PHE A 15 -37.03 13.98 -3.18
N SER A 16 -37.61 13.23 -4.12
CA SER A 16 -36.95 12.93 -5.41
C SER A 16 -36.73 14.19 -6.25
N ASN A 17 -37.68 15.14 -6.24
CA ASN A 17 -37.51 16.41 -6.96
C ASN A 17 -36.42 17.27 -6.34
N LEU A 18 -36.31 17.24 -5.00
CA LEU A 18 -35.31 18.00 -4.25
C LEU A 18 -33.88 17.55 -4.56
N ILE A 19 -33.66 16.24 -4.74
CA ILE A 19 -32.36 15.68 -5.14
C ILE A 19 -31.95 16.21 -6.52
N SER A 20 -32.82 16.04 -7.54
CA SER A 20 -32.50 16.51 -8.90
C SER A 20 -32.31 18.02 -8.96
N GLU A 21 -33.08 18.81 -8.21
CA GLU A 21 -32.87 20.26 -8.12
C GLU A 21 -31.50 20.59 -7.53
N CYS A 22 -31.05 19.87 -6.50
CA CYS A 22 -29.73 20.04 -5.91
C CYS A 22 -28.60 19.69 -6.88
N GLU A 23 -28.71 18.56 -7.59
CA GLU A 23 -27.71 18.13 -8.59
C GLU A 23 -27.61 19.14 -9.74
N GLU A 24 -28.74 19.55 -10.33
CA GLU A 24 -28.76 20.55 -11.40
C GLU A 24 -28.19 21.89 -10.93
N ALA A 25 -28.50 22.31 -9.70
CA ALA A 25 -27.99 23.54 -9.13
C ALA A 25 -26.49 23.44 -8.80
N PHE A 26 -25.99 22.26 -8.44
CA PHE A 26 -24.56 22.01 -8.23
C PHE A 26 -23.81 22.12 -9.57
N GLU A 27 -24.27 21.42 -10.61
CA GLU A 27 -23.66 21.45 -11.94
C GLU A 27 -23.62 22.86 -12.55
N SER A 28 -24.68 23.64 -12.32
CA SER A 28 -24.78 25.02 -12.81
C SER A 28 -24.09 26.06 -11.91
N GLY A 29 -23.53 25.64 -10.76
CA GLY A 29 -22.85 26.53 -9.81
C GLY A 29 -23.78 27.48 -9.07
N THR A 30 -25.07 27.14 -8.96
CA THR A 30 -26.10 27.95 -8.31
C THR A 30 -26.65 27.37 -7.02
N LEU A 31 -26.14 26.23 -6.55
CA LEU A 31 -26.61 25.53 -5.34
C LEU A 31 -26.70 26.46 -4.12
N GLU A 32 -25.68 27.29 -3.86
CA GLU A 32 -25.68 28.24 -2.72
C GLU A 32 -26.83 29.28 -2.74
N ASN A 33 -27.56 29.42 -3.87
CA ASN A 33 -28.71 30.33 -3.97
C ASN A 33 -30.03 29.68 -3.48
N LEU A 34 -30.06 28.36 -3.33
CA LEU A 34 -31.25 27.63 -2.90
C LEU A 34 -31.48 27.80 -1.39
N LYS A 35 -32.72 27.58 -0.97
CA LYS A 35 -33.11 27.62 0.43
C LYS A 35 -33.83 26.35 0.81
N PHE A 36 -33.42 25.78 1.93
CA PHE A 36 -33.98 24.56 2.45
C PHE A 36 -34.41 24.76 3.89
N THR A 37 -35.44 24.05 4.30
CA THR A 37 -35.84 23.84 5.69
C THR A 37 -34.83 22.94 6.39
N GLU A 38 -34.91 22.82 7.72
CA GLU A 38 -34.02 21.93 8.47
C GLU A 38 -34.22 20.46 8.05
N GLU A 39 -35.47 20.02 7.86
CA GLU A 39 -35.82 18.66 7.42
C GLU A 39 -35.28 18.34 6.02
N GLU A 40 -35.38 19.29 5.09
CA GLU A 40 -34.80 19.17 3.74
C GLU A 40 -33.27 19.08 3.78
N PHE A 41 -32.60 19.87 4.63
CA PHE A 41 -31.15 19.75 4.81
C PHE A 41 -30.76 18.39 5.37
N GLU A 42 -31.45 17.89 6.40
CA GLU A 42 -31.18 16.58 6.98
C GLU A 42 -31.31 15.47 5.93
N PHE A 43 -32.40 15.51 5.14
CA PHE A 43 -32.63 14.57 4.07
C PHE A 43 -31.52 14.62 3.01
N LEU A 44 -31.23 15.79 2.45
CA LEU A 44 -30.25 15.96 1.38
C LEU A 44 -28.83 15.59 1.84
N ILE A 45 -28.43 16.03 3.04
CA ILE A 45 -27.10 15.72 3.58
C ILE A 45 -26.93 14.21 3.73
N ASN A 46 -27.93 13.50 4.27
CA ASN A 46 -27.84 12.04 4.43
C ASN A 46 -27.79 11.34 3.06
N HIS A 47 -28.63 11.78 2.10
CA HIS A 47 -28.63 11.22 0.75
C HIS A 47 -27.27 11.32 0.06
N PHE A 48 -26.66 12.51 0.05
CA PHE A 48 -25.37 12.70 -0.63
C PHE A 48 -24.17 12.14 0.16
N ILE A 49 -24.31 11.89 1.47
CA ILE A 49 -23.34 11.08 2.22
C ILE A 49 -23.38 9.63 1.72
N ASP A 50 -24.57 9.07 1.52
CA ASP A 50 -24.75 7.69 1.05
C ASP A 50 -24.24 7.50 -0.40
N GLU A 51 -24.40 8.52 -1.25
CA GLU A 51 -23.87 8.54 -2.62
C GLU A 51 -22.36 8.89 -2.68
N VAL A 52 -21.74 9.25 -1.56
CA VAL A 52 -20.32 9.61 -1.45
C VAL A 52 -19.95 10.86 -2.28
N ASP A 53 -20.87 11.83 -2.37
CA ASP A 53 -20.68 13.12 -3.04
C ASP A 53 -20.19 14.21 -2.05
N ASP A 54 -18.93 14.07 -1.62
CA ASP A 54 -18.31 14.92 -0.59
C ASP A 54 -18.39 16.44 -0.90
N ASP A 55 -18.35 16.82 -2.18
CA ASP A 55 -18.42 18.22 -2.61
C ASP A 55 -19.82 18.83 -2.35
N ILE A 56 -20.89 18.07 -2.65
CA ILE A 56 -22.26 18.51 -2.40
C ILE A 56 -22.52 18.53 -0.90
N VAL A 57 -22.09 17.51 -0.16
CA VAL A 57 -22.20 17.43 1.30
C VAL A 57 -21.54 18.65 1.97
N TYR A 58 -20.35 19.04 1.52
CA TYR A 58 -19.68 20.23 2.03
C TYR A 58 -20.49 21.52 1.82
N ILE A 59 -21.02 21.72 0.62
CA ILE A 59 -21.82 22.90 0.30
C ILE A 59 -23.12 22.91 1.10
N LEU A 60 -23.84 21.79 1.15
CA LEU A 60 -25.10 21.67 1.87
C LEU A 60 -24.94 21.89 3.38
N THR A 61 -23.93 21.29 4.02
CA THR A 61 -23.69 21.49 5.45
C THR A 61 -23.29 22.93 5.78
N LYS A 62 -22.47 23.56 4.91
CA LYS A 62 -22.16 24.99 5.02
C LYS A 62 -23.42 25.85 4.86
N MET A 63 -24.28 25.54 3.89
CA MET A 63 -25.55 26.22 3.69
C MET A 63 -26.45 26.07 4.91
N ALA A 64 -26.61 24.85 5.42
CA ALA A 64 -27.39 24.53 6.63
C ALA A 64 -26.94 25.37 7.83
N TYR A 65 -25.63 25.44 8.07
CA TYR A 65 -25.03 26.28 9.11
C TYR A 65 -25.36 27.77 8.95
N THR A 66 -25.36 28.29 7.71
CA THR A 66 -25.65 29.71 7.45
C THR A 66 -27.13 30.06 7.47
N GLN A 67 -28.01 29.16 7.01
CA GLN A 67 -29.45 29.38 6.91
C GLN A 67 -30.16 29.14 8.24
N HIS A 68 -29.67 28.19 9.04
CA HIS A 68 -30.23 27.78 10.33
C HIS A 68 -29.18 27.86 11.46
N PRO A 69 -28.68 29.06 11.81
CA PRO A 69 -27.55 29.23 12.73
C PRO A 69 -27.85 28.90 14.21
N TYR A 70 -29.07 28.45 14.52
CA TYR A 70 -29.49 28.05 15.86
C TYR A 70 -29.80 26.55 15.98
N SER A 71 -29.74 25.81 14.87
CA SER A 71 -29.95 24.36 14.88
C SER A 71 -28.64 23.67 15.28
N THR A 72 -28.60 23.15 16.51
CA THR A 72 -27.42 22.47 17.05
C THR A 72 -27.03 21.27 16.18
N ASP A 73 -28.00 20.51 15.68
CA ASP A 73 -27.75 19.31 14.87
C ASP A 73 -27.09 19.65 13.52
N LEU A 74 -27.57 20.69 12.83
CA LEU A 74 -26.97 21.16 11.57
C LEU A 74 -25.57 21.76 11.79
N ILE A 75 -25.36 22.44 12.92
CA ILE A 75 -24.04 22.97 13.29
C ILE A 75 -23.05 21.84 13.56
N ILE A 76 -23.48 20.79 14.27
CA ILE A 76 -22.67 19.59 14.53
C ILE A 76 -22.32 18.88 13.22
N ARG A 77 -23.29 18.68 12.32
CA ARG A 77 -23.05 18.08 11.00
C ARG A 77 -22.01 18.84 10.20
N TYR A 78 -22.10 20.18 10.16
CA TYR A 78 -21.09 20.98 9.48
C TYR A 78 -19.72 20.91 10.14
N ALA A 79 -19.66 20.93 11.47
CA ALA A 79 -18.41 20.77 12.20
C ALA A 79 -17.75 19.41 11.91
N ASP A 80 -18.52 18.33 11.79
CA ASP A 80 -18.01 17.01 11.42
C ASP A 80 -17.42 17.00 10.00
N VAL A 81 -18.13 17.56 9.02
CA VAL A 81 -17.60 17.69 7.65
C VAL A 81 -16.30 18.50 7.61
N LEU A 82 -16.19 19.58 8.40
CA LEU A 82 -14.93 20.34 8.53
C LEU A 82 -13.80 19.49 9.11
N ILE A 83 -14.10 18.57 10.04
CA ILE A 83 -13.12 17.64 10.63
C ILE A 83 -12.62 16.65 9.57
N VAL A 84 -13.52 16.08 8.77
CA VAL A 84 -13.18 15.19 7.64
C VAL A 84 -12.31 15.92 6.62
N ASN A 85 -12.66 17.15 6.27
CA ASN A 85 -11.93 18.00 5.32
C ASN A 85 -10.64 18.63 5.90
N ARG A 86 -10.24 18.26 7.12
CA ARG A 86 -9.06 18.76 7.85
C ARG A 86 -9.06 20.27 8.11
N GLU A 87 -10.22 20.91 8.11
CA GLU A 87 -10.41 22.32 8.50
C GLU A 87 -10.56 22.46 10.03
N LEU A 88 -9.58 21.90 10.77
CA LEU A 88 -9.69 21.66 12.21
C LEU A 88 -9.87 22.94 13.05
N GLU A 89 -9.24 24.05 12.67
CA GLU A 89 -9.34 25.32 13.41
C GLU A 89 -10.77 25.88 13.34
N ARG A 90 -11.39 25.85 12.16
CA ARG A 90 -12.77 26.31 11.97
C ARG A 90 -13.77 25.43 12.72
N ALA A 91 -13.59 24.11 12.66
CA ALA A 91 -14.42 23.17 13.41
C ALA A 91 -14.30 23.40 14.92
N LEU A 92 -13.07 23.60 15.41
CA LEU A 92 -12.80 23.85 16.82
C LEU A 92 -13.47 25.13 17.33
N ASP A 93 -13.40 26.22 16.55
CA ASP A 93 -14.05 27.49 16.90
C ASP A 93 -15.58 27.34 16.97
N ILE A 94 -16.19 26.66 15.99
CA ILE A 94 -17.63 26.41 15.96
C ILE A 94 -18.05 25.59 17.19
N LEU A 95 -17.35 24.49 17.48
CA LEU A 95 -17.70 23.59 18.57
C LEU A 95 -17.48 24.20 19.95
N ASN A 96 -16.43 25.01 20.14
CA ASN A 96 -16.22 25.71 21.42
C ASN A 96 -17.36 26.70 21.71
N ASN A 97 -17.82 27.44 20.70
CA ASN A 97 -18.97 28.35 20.84
C ASN A 97 -20.25 27.58 21.20
N GLN A 98 -20.47 26.39 20.62
CA GLN A 98 -21.62 25.54 20.96
C GLN A 98 -21.51 24.93 22.35
N MET A 99 -20.31 24.52 22.76
CA MET A 99 -20.06 23.95 24.09
C MET A 99 -20.36 24.95 25.22
N ASP A 100 -20.13 26.24 25.00
CA ASP A 100 -20.51 27.31 25.93
C ASP A 100 -22.03 27.44 26.11
N LEU A 101 -22.82 27.04 25.11
CA LEU A 101 -24.28 27.04 25.14
C LEU A 101 -24.85 25.76 25.75
N ASP A 102 -24.33 24.60 25.33
CA ASP A 102 -24.72 23.28 25.83
C ASP A 102 -23.51 22.39 26.13
N SER A 103 -23.02 22.51 27.36
CA SER A 103 -21.92 21.66 27.85
C SER A 103 -22.28 20.19 28.06
N GLY A 104 -23.56 19.82 27.93
CA GLY A 104 -24.10 18.47 28.16
C GLY A 104 -24.24 17.62 26.90
N ASN A 105 -24.08 18.20 25.71
CA ASN A 105 -24.20 17.49 24.44
C ASN A 105 -22.99 16.55 24.21
N SER A 106 -23.25 15.25 24.07
CA SER A 106 -22.20 14.23 23.89
C SER A 106 -21.44 14.38 22.57
N ASP A 107 -22.11 14.80 21.51
CA ASP A 107 -21.54 14.86 20.15
C ASP A 107 -20.55 16.00 20.03
N ILE A 108 -20.81 17.13 20.69
CA ILE A 108 -19.85 18.24 20.78
C ILE A 108 -18.55 17.76 21.43
N HIS A 109 -18.63 17.06 22.58
CA HIS A 109 -17.45 16.49 23.23
C HIS A 109 -16.77 15.47 22.33
N PHE A 110 -17.54 14.65 21.61
CA PHE A 110 -17.00 13.63 20.72
C PHE A 110 -16.21 14.24 19.56
N LEU A 111 -16.78 15.22 18.86
CA LEU A 111 -16.14 15.92 17.75
C LEU A 111 -14.89 16.71 18.20
N LEU A 112 -14.93 17.35 19.38
CA LEU A 112 -13.74 17.96 19.99
C LEU A 112 -12.64 16.91 20.25
N GLY A 113 -13.02 15.73 20.74
CA GLY A 113 -12.13 14.59 20.88
C GLY A 113 -11.44 14.23 19.56
N ARG A 114 -12.23 14.05 18.48
CA ARG A 114 -11.73 13.76 17.13
C ARG A 114 -10.79 14.83 16.60
N ILE A 115 -11.09 16.11 16.82
CA ILE A 115 -10.18 17.22 16.48
C ILE A 115 -8.82 17.03 17.17
N TYR A 116 -8.82 16.77 18.48
CA TYR A 116 -7.57 16.60 19.22
C TYR A 116 -6.80 15.35 18.84
N ILE A 117 -7.46 14.26 18.41
CA ILE A 117 -6.80 13.11 17.77
C ILE A 117 -6.03 13.57 16.54
N LYS A 118 -6.71 14.29 15.63
CA LYS A 118 -6.11 14.76 14.37
C LYS A 118 -5.03 15.83 14.58
N LEU A 119 -5.10 16.61 15.66
CA LEU A 119 -4.04 17.53 16.10
C LEU A 119 -2.87 16.83 16.82
N GLY A 120 -3.04 15.57 17.23
CA GLY A 120 -2.05 14.78 17.94
C GLY A 120 -1.96 15.03 19.45
N ASP A 121 -2.90 15.77 20.05
CA ASP A 121 -3.01 15.98 21.50
C ASP A 121 -3.82 14.84 22.14
N ASP A 122 -3.14 13.72 22.38
CA ASP A 122 -3.78 12.48 22.86
C ASP A 122 -4.40 12.63 24.25
N GLN A 123 -3.86 13.53 25.07
CA GLN A 123 -4.38 13.77 26.41
C GLN A 123 -5.76 14.41 26.32
N LYS A 124 -5.90 15.52 25.60
CA LYS A 124 -7.19 16.17 25.42
C LYS A 124 -8.17 15.29 24.66
N ALA A 125 -7.70 14.59 23.63
CA ALA A 125 -8.52 13.64 22.89
C ALA A 125 -9.17 12.61 23.85
N SER A 126 -8.38 12.01 24.74
CA SER A 126 -8.89 11.04 25.71
C SER A 126 -9.88 11.67 26.70
N GLU A 127 -9.60 12.87 27.20
CA GLU A 127 -10.50 13.60 28.11
C GLU A 127 -11.87 13.85 27.47
N TYR A 128 -11.90 14.37 26.25
CA TYR A 128 -13.14 14.69 25.51
C TYR A 128 -13.91 13.43 25.08
N VAL A 129 -13.22 12.39 24.57
CA VAL A 129 -13.86 11.11 24.22
C VAL A 129 -14.47 10.46 25.46
N GLN A 130 -13.75 10.42 26.60
CA GLN A 130 -14.32 9.87 27.85
C GLN A 130 -15.52 10.68 28.32
N ARG A 131 -15.50 12.01 28.16
CA ARG A 131 -16.62 12.87 28.50
C ARG A 131 -17.84 12.55 27.64
N ALA A 132 -17.68 12.45 26.32
CA ALA A 132 -18.75 12.06 25.40
C ALA A 132 -19.38 10.71 25.80
N LEU A 133 -18.54 9.69 26.05
CA LEU A 133 -18.97 8.35 26.46
C LEU A 133 -19.67 8.30 27.83
N SER A 134 -19.44 9.30 28.69
CA SER A 134 -20.13 9.43 29.98
C SER A 134 -21.52 10.06 29.85
N LEU A 135 -21.76 10.82 28.77
CA LEU A 135 -23.00 11.56 28.51
C LEU A 135 -23.95 10.75 27.61
N THR A 136 -23.43 9.96 26.67
CA THR A 136 -24.25 9.09 25.81
C THR A 136 -24.67 7.78 26.50
N VAL A 137 -25.81 7.23 26.12
CA VAL A 137 -26.33 5.94 26.61
C VAL A 137 -26.30 4.86 25.53
N ASN A 138 -26.61 5.19 24.27
CA ASN A 138 -26.86 4.19 23.21
C ASN A 138 -25.78 4.16 22.11
N GLU A 139 -24.96 5.20 21.93
CA GLU A 139 -24.04 5.34 20.78
C GLU A 139 -22.58 5.06 21.13
N LYS A 140 -22.31 4.48 22.31
CA LYS A 140 -20.94 4.28 22.81
C LYS A 140 -20.08 3.46 21.85
N THR A 141 -20.64 2.41 21.26
CA THR A 141 -19.88 1.53 20.35
C THR A 141 -19.50 2.27 19.08
N GLU A 142 -20.41 3.04 18.49
CA GLU A 142 -20.17 3.82 17.27
C GLU A 142 -19.14 4.93 17.50
N MET A 143 -19.27 5.69 18.59
CA MET A 143 -18.27 6.70 18.97
C MET A 143 -16.88 6.06 19.17
N LEU A 144 -16.80 4.89 19.81
CA LEU A 144 -15.53 4.18 19.99
C LEU A 144 -14.94 3.71 18.65
N LEU A 145 -15.77 3.19 17.74
CA LEU A 145 -15.34 2.78 16.40
C LEU A 145 -14.79 3.97 15.60
N THR A 146 -15.55 5.06 15.51
CA THR A 146 -15.13 6.26 14.76
C THR A 146 -13.86 6.88 15.33
N ALA A 147 -13.73 7.00 16.65
CA ALA A 147 -12.48 7.47 17.26
C ALA A 147 -11.31 6.48 17.08
N SER A 148 -11.58 5.18 17.04
CA SER A 148 -10.56 4.17 16.74
C SER A 148 -10.04 4.32 15.32
N GLN A 149 -10.94 4.53 14.35
CA GLN A 149 -10.59 4.79 12.96
C GLN A 149 -9.73 6.05 12.83
N ASP A 150 -10.09 7.14 13.51
CA ASP A 150 -9.27 8.36 13.53
C ASP A 150 -7.85 8.10 14.07
N TYR A 151 -7.70 7.25 15.10
CA TYR A 151 -6.38 6.86 15.59
C TYR A 151 -5.63 5.92 14.63
N ILE A 152 -6.33 5.03 13.91
CA ILE A 152 -5.77 4.17 12.86
C ILE A 152 -5.19 5.04 11.73
N ASP A 153 -5.94 6.03 11.26
CA ASP A 153 -5.52 6.96 10.21
C ASP A 153 -4.29 7.78 10.62
N MET A 154 -4.17 8.09 11.91
CA MET A 154 -3.00 8.77 12.49
C MET A 154 -1.82 7.83 12.79
N GLY A 155 -1.97 6.53 12.53
CA GLY A 155 -0.95 5.51 12.81
C GLY A 155 -0.72 5.24 14.31
N LYS A 156 -1.65 5.67 15.17
CA LYS A 156 -1.57 5.56 16.63
C LYS A 156 -2.30 4.30 17.13
N PHE A 157 -1.80 3.14 16.74
CA PHE A 157 -2.45 1.85 16.94
C PHE A 157 -2.70 1.47 18.41
N ASP A 158 -1.89 1.93 19.36
CA ASP A 158 -2.11 1.66 20.79
C ASP A 158 -3.42 2.26 21.32
N PHE A 159 -3.72 3.50 20.91
CA PHE A 159 -4.96 4.17 21.31
C PHE A 159 -6.16 3.53 20.61
N ALA A 160 -6.04 3.21 19.33
CA ALA A 160 -7.07 2.49 18.58
C ALA A 160 -7.41 1.14 19.25
N ILE A 161 -6.41 0.32 19.58
CA ILE A 161 -6.62 -0.98 20.27
C ILE A 161 -7.37 -0.78 21.59
N SER A 162 -6.99 0.21 22.40
CA SER A 162 -7.65 0.49 23.68
C SER A 162 -9.14 0.83 23.51
N LEU A 163 -9.49 1.64 22.49
CA LEU A 163 -10.87 2.00 22.20
C LEU A 163 -11.66 0.82 21.62
N LEU A 164 -11.07 0.06 20.69
CA LEU A 164 -11.66 -1.13 20.09
C LEU A 164 -11.91 -2.24 21.12
N GLU A 165 -11.00 -2.47 22.07
CA GLU A 165 -11.23 -3.40 23.19
C GLU A 165 -12.41 -2.93 24.08
N GLY A 166 -12.61 -1.61 24.21
CA GLY A 166 -13.79 -1.03 24.84
C GLY A 166 -15.07 -1.32 24.05
N ALA A 167 -15.04 -1.12 22.73
CA ALA A 167 -16.15 -1.36 21.83
C ALA A 167 -16.54 -2.84 21.80
N LEU A 168 -15.54 -3.73 21.78
CA LEU A 168 -15.73 -5.19 21.77
C LEU A 168 -16.44 -5.70 23.02
N LYS A 169 -16.26 -5.05 24.18
CA LYS A 169 -16.98 -5.43 25.40
C LYS A 169 -18.49 -5.20 25.27
N ASN A 170 -18.89 -4.16 24.53
CA ASN A 170 -20.29 -3.83 24.30
C ASN A 170 -20.89 -4.67 23.16
N SER A 171 -20.08 -4.98 22.14
CA SER A 171 -20.47 -5.74 20.96
C SER A 171 -19.48 -6.86 20.63
N PRO A 172 -19.48 -7.98 21.38
CA PRO A 172 -18.43 -9.01 21.30
C PRO A 172 -18.31 -9.75 19.97
N ASP A 173 -19.38 -9.73 19.17
CA ASP A 173 -19.50 -10.44 17.90
C ASP A 173 -19.50 -9.48 16.68
N ASN A 174 -19.24 -8.18 16.88
CA ASN A 174 -19.14 -7.24 15.77
C ASN A 174 -17.84 -7.51 14.98
N LEU A 175 -18.00 -7.82 13.69
CA LEU A 175 -16.93 -8.22 12.78
C LEU A 175 -15.99 -7.07 12.40
N GLU A 176 -16.49 -5.84 12.32
CA GLU A 176 -15.69 -4.64 12.07
C GLU A 176 -14.67 -4.43 13.21
N ILE A 177 -15.12 -4.48 14.46
CA ILE A 177 -14.24 -4.36 15.64
C ILE A 177 -13.17 -5.46 15.65
N ILE A 178 -13.56 -6.69 15.35
CA ILE A 178 -12.65 -7.85 15.31
C ILE A 178 -11.60 -7.66 14.20
N ASN A 179 -12.02 -7.24 13.01
CA ASN A 179 -11.13 -6.96 11.88
C ASN A 179 -10.14 -5.83 12.20
N ASP A 180 -10.61 -4.73 12.79
CA ASP A 180 -9.77 -3.58 13.08
C ASP A 180 -8.77 -3.87 14.20
N LEU A 181 -9.14 -4.69 15.19
CA LEU A 181 -8.21 -5.21 16.19
C LEU A 181 -7.13 -6.07 15.53
N ALA A 182 -7.53 -6.99 14.64
CA ALA A 182 -6.59 -7.84 13.93
C ALA A 182 -5.59 -7.00 13.11
N PHE A 183 -6.09 -6.00 12.37
CA PHE A 183 -5.28 -5.05 11.62
C PHE A 183 -4.32 -4.26 12.52
N CYS A 184 -4.81 -3.70 13.62
CA CYS A 184 -3.97 -2.93 14.55
C CYS A 184 -2.86 -3.79 15.16
N PHE A 185 -3.16 -5.03 15.56
CA PHE A 185 -2.13 -5.95 16.06
C PHE A 185 -1.10 -6.33 14.98
N GLU A 186 -1.53 -6.48 13.73
CA GLU A 186 -0.63 -6.72 12.59
C GLU A 186 0.34 -5.54 12.38
N ARG A 187 -0.18 -4.31 12.41
CA ARG A 187 0.62 -3.06 12.27
C ARG A 187 1.61 -2.88 13.42
N LYS A 188 1.31 -3.47 14.57
CA LYS A 188 2.19 -3.55 15.73
C LYS A 188 3.15 -4.75 15.73
N ASP A 189 3.19 -5.51 14.63
CA ASP A 189 3.99 -6.74 14.48
C ASP A 189 3.66 -7.83 15.51
N ASN A 190 2.49 -7.75 16.15
CA ASN A 190 1.97 -8.79 17.03
C ASN A 190 1.13 -9.79 16.22
N LEU A 191 1.82 -10.55 15.38
CA LEU A 191 1.21 -11.48 14.44
C LEU A 191 0.32 -12.53 15.13
N SER A 192 0.73 -13.01 16.31
CA SER A 192 -0.04 -14.01 17.06
C SER A 192 -1.42 -13.50 17.50
N LYS A 193 -1.49 -12.27 18.04
CA LYS A 193 -2.79 -11.67 18.40
C LYS A 193 -3.62 -11.34 17.16
N SER A 194 -2.98 -10.86 16.10
CA SER A 194 -3.69 -10.58 14.84
C SER A 194 -4.39 -11.84 14.31
N LEU A 195 -3.68 -12.97 14.29
CA LEU A 195 -4.26 -14.27 13.91
C LEU A 195 -5.41 -14.69 14.83
N GLU A 196 -5.30 -14.52 16.15
CA GLU A 196 -6.39 -14.85 17.09
C GLU A 196 -7.69 -14.09 16.74
N PHE A 197 -7.59 -12.81 16.40
CA PHE A 197 -8.76 -12.03 16.00
C PHE A 197 -9.28 -12.43 14.61
N TYR A 198 -8.40 -12.69 13.63
CA TYR A 198 -8.86 -13.18 12.33
C TYR A 198 -9.50 -14.58 12.41
N GLU A 199 -8.99 -15.48 13.26
CA GLU A 199 -9.62 -16.77 13.53
C GLU A 199 -11.02 -16.58 14.15
N LYS A 200 -11.15 -15.65 15.11
CA LYS A 200 -12.46 -15.27 15.67
C LYS A 200 -13.41 -14.67 14.62
N TYR A 201 -12.89 -13.93 13.65
CA TYR A 201 -13.68 -13.44 12.52
C TYR A 201 -14.22 -14.61 11.69
N LEU A 202 -13.34 -15.54 11.31
CA LEU A 202 -13.70 -16.70 10.48
C LEU A 202 -14.64 -17.68 11.18
N ASP A 203 -14.63 -17.75 12.52
CA ASP A 203 -15.64 -18.51 13.29
C ASP A 203 -17.08 -18.02 13.04
N LYS A 204 -17.23 -16.76 12.61
CA LYS A 204 -18.52 -16.10 12.35
C LYS A 204 -18.81 -15.98 10.86
N ASP A 205 -17.81 -15.60 10.08
CA ASP A 205 -17.88 -15.49 8.63
C ASP A 205 -16.70 -16.21 7.96
N PRO A 206 -16.81 -17.53 7.74
CA PRO A 206 -15.73 -18.34 7.18
C PRO A 206 -15.51 -18.12 5.67
N PHE A 207 -16.39 -17.39 5.00
CA PHE A 207 -16.39 -17.23 3.54
C PHE A 207 -15.81 -15.87 3.09
N ASN A 208 -15.15 -15.15 3.98
CA ASN A 208 -14.50 -13.88 3.68
C ASN A 208 -13.10 -14.09 3.08
N ASP A 209 -12.94 -13.85 1.78
CA ASP A 209 -11.68 -14.03 1.06
C ASP A 209 -10.57 -13.06 1.53
N ASN A 210 -10.93 -11.82 1.88
CA ASN A 210 -9.98 -10.82 2.37
C ASN A 210 -9.35 -11.23 3.71
N VAL A 211 -10.13 -11.83 4.61
CA VAL A 211 -9.60 -12.33 5.89
C VAL A 211 -8.66 -13.51 5.67
N TRP A 212 -9.02 -14.46 4.80
CA TRP A 212 -8.11 -15.55 4.42
C TRP A 212 -6.82 -15.04 3.77
N PHE A 213 -6.91 -14.00 2.92
CA PHE A 213 -5.74 -13.34 2.36
C PHE A 213 -4.84 -12.76 3.45
N ASN A 214 -5.40 -12.01 4.41
CA ASN A 214 -4.64 -11.42 5.52
C ASN A 214 -3.99 -12.48 6.42
N ILE A 215 -4.69 -13.59 6.70
CA ILE A 215 -4.09 -14.73 7.41
C ILE A 215 -2.90 -15.30 6.62
N GLY A 216 -3.05 -15.44 5.29
CA GLY A 216 -1.98 -15.92 4.41
C GLY A 216 -0.75 -15.02 4.42
N THR A 217 -0.93 -13.70 4.37
CA THR A 217 0.18 -12.73 4.43
C THR A 217 0.87 -12.77 5.80
N ILE A 218 0.11 -12.92 6.90
CA ILE A 218 0.68 -13.05 8.24
C ILE A 218 1.51 -14.33 8.36
N TYR A 219 0.99 -15.48 7.93
CA TYR A 219 1.77 -16.72 7.96
C TYR A 219 3.00 -16.68 7.06
N ALA A 220 2.95 -15.96 5.93
CA ALA A 220 4.11 -15.76 5.06
C ALA A 220 5.20 -14.94 5.79
N ARG A 221 4.81 -13.89 6.52
CA ARG A 221 5.73 -13.07 7.35
C ARG A 221 6.31 -13.86 8.52
N ASP A 222 5.53 -14.73 9.13
CA ASP A 222 5.95 -15.65 10.20
C ASP A 222 6.77 -16.86 9.68
N LEU A 223 7.05 -16.92 8.37
CA LEU A 223 7.75 -18.01 7.69
C LEU A 223 7.06 -19.38 7.81
N ASN A 224 5.76 -19.41 8.13
CA ASN A 224 4.95 -20.62 8.14
C ASN A 224 4.32 -20.88 6.76
N LEU A 225 5.20 -21.26 5.84
CA LEU A 225 4.94 -21.31 4.39
C LEU A 225 3.74 -22.19 4.02
N ASN A 226 3.58 -23.35 4.67
CA ASN A 226 2.49 -24.26 4.36
C ASN A 226 1.12 -23.68 4.74
N LYS A 227 1.02 -23.06 5.91
CA LYS A 227 -0.21 -22.40 6.36
C LYS A 227 -0.54 -21.17 5.52
N ALA A 228 0.48 -20.42 5.10
CA ALA A 228 0.31 -19.29 4.19
C ALA A 228 -0.29 -19.72 2.85
N VAL A 229 0.25 -20.79 2.25
CA VAL A 229 -0.29 -21.35 1.01
C VAL A 229 -1.72 -21.86 1.18
N GLU A 230 -2.02 -22.56 2.28
CA GLU A 230 -3.38 -23.04 2.59
C GLU A 230 -4.38 -21.87 2.74
N ALA A 231 -4.01 -20.81 3.45
CA ALA A 231 -4.86 -19.63 3.58
C ALA A 231 -5.08 -18.92 2.23
N PHE A 232 -4.04 -18.80 1.40
CA PHE A 232 -4.20 -18.29 0.04
C PHE A 232 -5.07 -19.20 -0.84
N ASP A 233 -4.99 -20.53 -0.68
CA ASP A 233 -5.86 -21.47 -1.38
C ASP A 233 -7.34 -21.27 -1.01
N PHE A 234 -7.64 -21.05 0.27
CA PHE A 234 -8.99 -20.68 0.70
C PHE A 234 -9.45 -19.36 0.09
N ALA A 235 -8.63 -18.31 0.14
CA ALA A 235 -8.96 -17.02 -0.46
C ALA A 235 -9.23 -17.13 -1.97
N ILE A 236 -8.41 -17.89 -2.72
CA ILE A 236 -8.61 -18.13 -4.17
C ILE A 236 -9.89 -18.94 -4.44
N ALA A 237 -10.20 -19.93 -3.60
CA ALA A 237 -11.40 -20.74 -3.76
C ALA A 237 -12.69 -19.91 -3.56
N LEU A 238 -12.65 -18.92 -2.67
CA LEU A 238 -13.75 -17.99 -2.41
C LEU A 238 -13.85 -16.91 -3.49
N ASN A 239 -12.71 -16.35 -3.92
CA ASN A 239 -12.63 -15.32 -4.94
C ASN A 239 -11.47 -15.58 -5.91
N PRO A 240 -11.73 -16.29 -7.04
CA PRO A 240 -10.70 -16.64 -8.00
C PRO A 240 -10.18 -15.45 -8.82
N TYR A 241 -10.84 -14.29 -8.73
CA TYR A 241 -10.48 -13.08 -9.47
C TYR A 241 -9.65 -12.10 -8.63
N ASN A 242 -9.34 -12.44 -7.39
CA ASN A 242 -8.46 -11.63 -6.55
C ASN A 242 -6.99 -11.78 -7.00
N SER A 243 -6.56 -10.92 -7.94
CA SER A 243 -5.21 -10.97 -8.52
C SER A 243 -4.11 -10.79 -7.47
N SER A 244 -4.39 -10.03 -6.40
CA SER A 244 -3.45 -9.84 -5.28
C SER A 244 -3.12 -11.14 -4.56
N VAL A 245 -4.12 -12.02 -4.34
CA VAL A 245 -3.89 -13.31 -3.67
C VAL A 245 -3.03 -14.23 -4.55
N LEU A 246 -3.36 -14.32 -5.84
CA LEU A 246 -2.61 -15.13 -6.80
C LEU A 246 -1.16 -14.68 -6.90
N TYR A 247 -0.93 -13.37 -6.98
CA TYR A 247 0.41 -12.79 -7.02
C TYR A 247 1.24 -13.15 -5.78
N ASN A 248 0.69 -12.91 -4.58
CA ASN A 248 1.38 -13.20 -3.32
C ASN A 248 1.68 -14.70 -3.15
N LYS A 249 0.72 -15.56 -3.49
CA LYS A 249 0.92 -17.02 -3.44
C LYS A 249 2.02 -17.47 -4.39
N ALA A 250 2.05 -16.98 -5.63
CA ALA A 250 3.06 -17.35 -6.60
C ALA A 250 4.47 -16.94 -6.17
N ILE A 251 4.64 -15.70 -5.70
CA ILE A 251 5.92 -15.21 -5.14
C ILE A 251 6.39 -16.10 -3.98
N LEU A 252 5.49 -16.41 -3.04
CA LEU A 252 5.80 -17.27 -1.91
C LEU A 252 6.28 -18.66 -2.37
N LEU A 253 5.58 -19.27 -3.33
CA LEU A 253 5.94 -20.59 -3.87
C LEU A 253 7.31 -20.56 -4.57
N ILE A 254 7.60 -19.53 -5.35
CA ILE A 254 8.88 -19.40 -6.08
C ILE A 254 10.04 -19.20 -5.11
N ASN A 255 9.89 -18.26 -4.16
CA ASN A 255 10.93 -17.97 -3.16
C ASN A 255 11.22 -19.17 -2.23
N THR A 256 10.29 -20.11 -2.14
CA THR A 256 10.44 -21.33 -1.33
C THR A 256 10.83 -22.56 -2.16
N GLY A 257 11.15 -22.39 -3.44
CA GLY A 257 11.62 -23.44 -4.34
C GLY A 257 10.52 -24.33 -4.92
N ARG A 258 9.24 -24.05 -4.64
CA ARG A 258 8.07 -24.74 -5.23
C ARG A 258 7.77 -24.17 -6.62
N TYR A 259 8.77 -24.21 -7.49
CA TYR A 259 8.77 -23.51 -8.78
C TYR A 259 7.62 -23.90 -9.70
N ASP A 260 7.29 -25.19 -9.85
CA ASP A 260 6.20 -25.63 -10.73
C ASP A 260 4.84 -25.10 -10.30
N GLU A 261 4.59 -25.08 -9.00
CA GLU A 261 3.34 -24.56 -8.44
C GLU A 261 3.27 -23.04 -8.59
N GLY A 262 4.38 -22.33 -8.31
CA GLY A 262 4.46 -20.89 -8.49
C GLY A 262 4.26 -20.45 -9.95
N ILE A 263 4.88 -21.16 -10.90
CA ILE A 263 4.68 -20.94 -12.34
C ILE A 263 3.21 -21.15 -12.72
N ALA A 264 2.57 -22.21 -12.21
CA ALA A 264 1.15 -22.46 -12.49
C ALA A 264 0.27 -21.32 -11.97
N VAL A 265 0.50 -20.85 -10.74
CA VAL A 265 -0.27 -19.74 -10.15
C VAL A 265 -0.05 -18.44 -10.92
N PHE A 266 1.20 -18.09 -11.27
CA PHE A 266 1.45 -16.91 -12.10
C PHE A 266 0.87 -17.03 -13.51
N THR A 267 0.82 -18.23 -14.08
CA THR A 267 0.16 -18.45 -15.38
C THR A 267 -1.33 -18.14 -15.30
N GLU A 268 -2.00 -18.46 -14.19
CA GLU A 268 -3.40 -18.05 -13.95
C GLU A 268 -3.51 -16.54 -13.73
N PHE A 269 -2.62 -15.94 -12.94
CA PHE A 269 -2.56 -14.49 -12.73
C PHE A 269 -2.43 -13.70 -14.05
N LEU A 270 -1.55 -14.14 -14.94
CA LEU A 270 -1.33 -13.53 -16.25
C LEU A 270 -2.54 -13.64 -17.20
N LYS A 271 -3.55 -14.47 -16.92
CA LYS A 271 -4.80 -14.43 -17.70
C LYS A 271 -5.60 -13.16 -17.44
N MET A 272 -5.44 -12.56 -16.26
CA MET A 272 -6.09 -11.31 -15.87
C MET A 272 -5.18 -10.10 -16.16
N GLU A 273 -3.89 -10.24 -15.89
CA GLU A 273 -2.88 -9.19 -16.10
C GLU A 273 -1.79 -9.66 -17.08
N PRO A 274 -2.09 -9.77 -18.39
CA PRO A 274 -1.21 -10.42 -19.37
C PRO A 274 0.16 -9.75 -19.54
N ASP A 275 0.24 -8.46 -19.28
CA ASP A 275 1.45 -7.66 -19.50
C ASP A 275 2.23 -7.38 -18.21
N ASN A 276 1.84 -7.99 -17.09
CA ASN A 276 2.50 -7.76 -15.80
C ASN A 276 3.94 -8.27 -15.81
N ILE A 277 4.90 -7.34 -15.86
CA ILE A 277 6.32 -7.65 -15.98
C ILE A 277 6.86 -8.42 -14.77
N PHE A 278 6.34 -8.17 -13.56
CA PHE A 278 6.84 -8.81 -12.35
C PHE A 278 6.47 -10.29 -12.31
N ALA A 279 5.25 -10.65 -12.74
CA ALA A 279 4.86 -12.05 -12.88
C ALA A 279 5.66 -12.78 -13.97
N LEU A 280 5.94 -12.12 -15.11
CA LEU A 280 6.79 -12.68 -16.17
C LEU A 280 8.22 -12.94 -15.68
N ILE A 281 8.81 -11.99 -14.96
CA ILE A 281 10.15 -12.11 -14.35
C ILE A 281 10.14 -13.22 -13.30
N GLY A 282 9.14 -13.29 -12.42
CA GLY A 282 9.03 -14.36 -11.43
C GLY A 282 8.93 -15.76 -12.06
N ILE A 283 8.17 -15.92 -13.15
CA ILE A 283 8.16 -17.18 -13.92
C ILE A 283 9.55 -17.49 -14.51
N ALA A 284 10.23 -16.47 -15.05
CA ALA A 284 11.56 -16.63 -15.62
C ALA A 284 12.59 -17.08 -14.56
N ASP A 285 12.57 -16.46 -13.38
CA ASP A 285 13.41 -16.82 -12.23
C ASP A 285 13.12 -18.25 -11.75
N ALA A 286 11.85 -18.66 -11.73
CA ALA A 286 11.48 -20.02 -11.39
C ALA A 286 12.02 -21.04 -12.41
N TYR A 287 11.98 -20.74 -13.71
CA TYR A 287 12.60 -21.59 -14.73
C TYR A 287 14.12 -21.60 -14.61
N LEU A 288 14.74 -20.46 -14.28
CA LEU A 288 16.17 -20.37 -14.07
C LEU A 288 16.63 -21.21 -12.86
N GLY A 289 15.89 -21.15 -11.74
CA GLY A 289 16.11 -22.01 -10.57
C GLY A 289 15.95 -23.51 -10.86
N LYS A 290 15.19 -23.85 -11.91
CA LYS A 290 15.05 -25.20 -12.46
C LYS A 290 16.08 -25.58 -13.54
N ASP A 291 17.06 -24.71 -13.82
CA ASP A 291 18.04 -24.87 -14.90
C ASP A 291 17.42 -25.01 -16.31
N ARG A 292 16.20 -24.49 -16.50
CA ARG A 292 15.49 -24.47 -17.79
C ARG A 292 15.74 -23.14 -18.50
N LEU A 293 16.98 -22.97 -18.98
CA LEU A 293 17.47 -21.70 -19.52
C LEU A 293 16.66 -21.16 -20.71
N ASP A 294 16.19 -22.03 -21.60
CA ASP A 294 15.40 -21.62 -22.77
C ASP A 294 14.02 -21.07 -22.39
N ASP A 295 13.38 -21.69 -21.41
CA ASP A 295 12.09 -21.23 -20.90
C ASP A 295 12.25 -19.93 -20.12
N ALA A 296 13.28 -19.83 -19.25
CA ALA A 296 13.61 -18.60 -18.55
C ALA A 296 13.84 -17.44 -19.53
N MET A 297 14.65 -17.67 -20.57
CA MET A 297 14.93 -16.69 -21.62
C MET A 297 13.64 -16.22 -22.30
N LYS A 298 12.73 -17.13 -22.64
CA LYS A 298 11.45 -16.78 -23.26
C LYS A 298 10.67 -15.78 -22.40
N PHE A 299 10.54 -16.03 -21.10
CA PHE A 299 9.75 -15.17 -20.20
C PHE A 299 10.44 -13.84 -19.90
N PHE A 300 11.76 -13.81 -19.74
CA PHE A 300 12.48 -12.53 -19.64
C PHE A 300 12.33 -11.69 -20.91
N MET A 301 12.42 -12.31 -22.09
CA MET A 301 12.21 -11.59 -23.35
C MET A 301 10.77 -11.08 -23.50
N MET A 302 9.77 -11.81 -23.00
CA MET A 302 8.39 -11.30 -22.91
C MET A 302 8.30 -10.08 -22.00
N ALA A 303 8.96 -10.11 -20.83
CA ALA A 303 9.01 -8.94 -19.94
C ALA A 303 9.66 -7.72 -20.62
N LEU A 304 10.73 -7.92 -21.41
CA LEU A 304 11.40 -6.85 -22.16
C LEU A 304 10.57 -6.28 -23.32
N ILE A 305 9.66 -7.06 -23.90
CA ILE A 305 8.70 -6.52 -24.89
C ILE A 305 7.80 -5.47 -24.24
N ASN A 306 7.41 -5.68 -22.98
CA ASN A 306 6.54 -4.79 -22.22
C ASN A 306 7.32 -3.66 -21.50
N SER A 307 8.58 -3.91 -21.15
CA SER A 307 9.47 -2.94 -20.50
C SER A 307 10.94 -3.19 -20.87
N ASP A 308 11.41 -2.57 -21.95
CA ASP A 308 12.77 -2.76 -22.50
C ASP A 308 13.89 -2.28 -21.56
N GLU A 309 13.56 -1.41 -20.62
CA GLU A 309 14.47 -0.85 -19.59
C GLU A 309 14.38 -1.60 -18.25
N SER A 310 13.62 -2.69 -18.16
CA SER A 310 13.53 -3.50 -16.94
C SER A 310 14.90 -4.03 -16.53
N ILE A 311 15.39 -3.61 -15.36
CA ILE A 311 16.71 -4.00 -14.84
C ILE A 311 16.77 -5.51 -14.61
N ASP A 312 15.77 -6.09 -13.96
CA ASP A 312 15.74 -7.52 -13.63
C ASP A 312 15.69 -8.39 -14.88
N ALA A 313 14.85 -8.03 -15.86
CA ALA A 313 14.74 -8.79 -17.10
C ALA A 313 16.02 -8.70 -17.95
N ASN A 314 16.63 -7.51 -18.08
CA ASN A 314 17.91 -7.36 -18.78
C ASN A 314 19.03 -8.13 -18.05
N THR A 315 19.02 -8.13 -16.71
CA THR A 315 19.96 -8.89 -15.87
C THR A 315 19.82 -10.40 -16.11
N GLY A 316 18.59 -10.92 -16.11
CA GLY A 316 18.28 -12.32 -16.38
C GLY A 316 18.72 -12.77 -17.79
N VAL A 317 18.42 -11.99 -18.83
CA VAL A 317 18.84 -12.29 -20.21
C VAL A 317 20.36 -12.28 -20.35
N ALA A 318 21.03 -11.25 -19.82
CA ALA A 318 22.49 -11.17 -19.80
C ALA A 318 23.11 -12.40 -19.12
N TYR A 319 22.58 -12.76 -17.96
CA TYR A 319 23.05 -13.91 -17.19
C TYR A 319 22.92 -15.22 -17.96
N ILE A 320 21.76 -15.47 -18.58
CA ILE A 320 21.54 -16.69 -19.38
C ILE A 320 22.48 -16.75 -20.58
N HIS A 321 22.71 -15.64 -21.29
CA HIS A 321 23.67 -15.61 -22.40
C HIS A 321 25.10 -15.96 -21.93
N MET A 322 25.54 -15.42 -20.79
CA MET A 322 26.85 -15.78 -20.23
C MET A 322 26.95 -17.26 -19.84
N LEU A 323 25.89 -17.83 -19.24
CA LEU A 323 25.80 -19.26 -18.92
C LEU A 323 25.90 -20.14 -20.16
N LYS A 324 25.23 -19.75 -21.25
CA LYS A 324 25.28 -20.43 -22.55
C LYS A 324 26.57 -20.18 -23.34
N HIS A 325 27.45 -19.31 -22.84
CA HIS A 325 28.68 -18.88 -23.51
C HIS A 325 28.43 -18.09 -24.80
N GLU A 326 27.27 -17.44 -24.88
CA GLU A 326 26.87 -16.53 -25.95
C GLU A 326 27.31 -15.10 -25.58
N ASP A 327 28.60 -14.94 -25.31
CA ASP A 327 29.14 -13.79 -24.57
C ASP A 327 28.85 -12.44 -25.25
N GLN A 328 28.97 -12.40 -26.57
CA GLN A 328 28.67 -11.19 -27.35
C GLN A 328 27.18 -10.80 -27.30
N ALA A 329 26.28 -11.77 -27.13
CA ALA A 329 24.85 -11.52 -26.99
C ALA A 329 24.49 -10.99 -25.59
N ALA A 330 25.31 -11.24 -24.57
CA ALA A 330 25.09 -10.70 -23.21
C ALA A 330 25.36 -9.19 -23.12
N LEU A 331 26.30 -8.66 -23.91
CA LEU A 331 26.80 -7.29 -23.77
C LEU A 331 25.74 -6.19 -23.93
N PRO A 332 24.80 -6.23 -24.90
CA PRO A 332 23.76 -5.20 -25.03
C PRO A 332 22.89 -5.08 -23.76
N TYR A 333 22.55 -6.22 -23.14
CA TYR A 333 21.73 -6.26 -21.93
C TYR A 333 22.54 -5.83 -20.70
N LEU A 334 23.80 -6.27 -20.58
CA LEU A 334 24.71 -5.80 -19.53
C LEU A 334 24.92 -4.28 -19.57
N ARG A 335 25.06 -3.70 -20.76
CA ARG A 335 25.24 -2.25 -20.94
C ARG A 335 24.06 -1.43 -20.45
N LYS A 336 22.85 -2.00 -20.42
CA LYS A 336 21.65 -1.34 -19.89
C LYS A 336 21.59 -1.35 -18.37
N VAL A 337 22.19 -2.36 -17.71
CA VAL A 337 22.04 -2.56 -16.26
C VAL A 337 23.27 -2.19 -15.44
N ILE A 338 24.47 -2.37 -15.98
CA ILE A 338 25.70 -2.13 -15.22
C ILE A 338 25.88 -0.63 -14.95
N GLY A 339 26.07 -0.29 -13.68
CA GLY A 339 26.20 1.08 -13.18
C GLY A 339 24.89 1.69 -12.68
N LEU A 340 23.75 1.00 -12.85
CA LEU A 340 22.48 1.45 -12.28
C LEU A 340 22.33 1.03 -10.82
N GLU A 341 21.61 1.85 -10.05
CA GLU A 341 21.11 1.49 -8.73
C GLU A 341 19.96 0.49 -8.89
N GLY A 342 19.99 -0.62 -8.15
CA GLY A 342 18.97 -1.67 -8.20
C GLY A 342 19.34 -2.92 -8.99
N ALA A 343 20.43 -2.93 -9.77
CA ALA A 343 20.90 -4.16 -10.40
C ALA A 343 21.43 -5.17 -9.37
N ASP A 344 21.07 -6.45 -9.52
CA ASP A 344 21.58 -7.52 -8.66
C ASP A 344 23.01 -7.91 -9.04
N TYR A 345 23.97 -7.10 -8.57
CA TYR A 345 25.39 -7.34 -8.80
C TYR A 345 25.88 -8.63 -8.15
N LEU A 346 25.28 -9.08 -7.05
CA LEU A 346 25.67 -10.33 -6.39
C LEU A 346 25.36 -11.52 -7.29
N PHE A 347 24.18 -11.51 -7.92
CA PHE A 347 23.75 -12.52 -8.88
C PHE A 347 24.68 -12.59 -10.12
N LEU A 348 25.14 -11.44 -10.64
CA LEU A 348 26.02 -11.39 -11.82
C LEU A 348 27.49 -11.73 -11.53
N LEU A 349 27.96 -11.52 -10.30
CA LEU A 349 29.38 -11.45 -9.94
C LEU A 349 30.19 -12.68 -10.39
N ALA A 350 29.68 -13.87 -10.08
CA ALA A 350 30.38 -15.12 -10.38
C ALA A 350 30.48 -15.37 -11.89
N GLU A 351 29.41 -15.08 -12.63
CA GLU A 351 29.35 -15.40 -14.05
C GLU A 351 30.10 -14.37 -14.90
N LEU A 352 30.12 -13.10 -14.49
CA LEU A 352 31.00 -12.08 -15.06
C LEU A 352 32.47 -12.49 -14.96
N LEU A 353 32.91 -12.99 -13.80
CA LEU A 353 34.30 -13.44 -13.62
C LEU A 353 34.63 -14.66 -14.48
N LYS A 354 33.76 -15.67 -14.52
CA LYS A 354 33.96 -16.86 -15.35
C LYS A 354 34.03 -16.48 -16.83
N THR A 355 33.12 -15.62 -17.27
CA THR A 355 33.07 -15.12 -18.65
C THR A 355 34.34 -14.35 -19.00
N TYR A 356 34.77 -13.41 -18.16
CA TYR A 356 36.04 -12.73 -18.33
C TYR A 356 37.22 -13.71 -18.39
N LYS A 357 37.28 -14.71 -17.49
CA LYS A 357 38.36 -15.70 -17.48
C LYS A 357 38.41 -16.51 -18.77
N ARG A 358 37.25 -16.82 -19.36
CA ARG A 358 37.08 -17.53 -20.63
C ARG A 358 37.47 -16.68 -21.84
N THR A 359 36.91 -15.47 -21.96
CA THR A 359 37.05 -14.63 -23.17
C THR A 359 38.29 -13.75 -23.17
N LYS A 360 38.79 -13.38 -21.98
CA LYS A 360 39.80 -12.33 -21.77
C LYS A 360 39.39 -10.96 -22.30
N GLU A 361 38.09 -10.75 -22.55
CA GLU A 361 37.56 -9.48 -23.01
C GLU A 361 37.51 -8.46 -21.86
N PRO A 362 38.19 -7.30 -21.98
CA PRO A 362 38.29 -6.31 -20.90
C PRO A 362 36.95 -5.67 -20.51
N GLU A 363 35.94 -5.68 -21.37
CA GLU A 363 34.61 -5.15 -21.05
C GLU A 363 33.96 -5.93 -19.89
N PHE A 364 34.05 -7.27 -19.90
CA PHE A 364 33.60 -8.10 -18.79
C PHE A 364 34.42 -7.90 -17.50
N LEU A 365 35.71 -7.55 -17.62
CA LEU A 365 36.52 -7.19 -16.46
C LEU A 365 36.06 -5.87 -15.85
N VAL A 366 35.69 -4.88 -16.68
CA VAL A 366 35.08 -3.63 -16.19
C VAL A 366 33.78 -3.93 -15.46
N TYR A 367 32.89 -4.73 -16.04
CA TYR A 367 31.61 -5.09 -15.42
C TYR A 367 31.77 -5.87 -14.11
N TYR A 368 32.73 -6.79 -14.06
CA TYR A 368 33.08 -7.51 -12.85
C TYR A 368 33.62 -6.57 -11.75
N LEU A 369 34.48 -5.60 -12.11
CA LEU A 369 34.96 -4.58 -11.18
C LEU A 369 33.83 -3.68 -10.68
N THR A 370 32.89 -3.31 -11.56
CA THR A 370 31.69 -2.58 -11.16
C THR A 370 30.86 -3.39 -10.16
N ALA A 371 30.63 -4.67 -10.42
CA ALA A 371 29.93 -5.55 -9.49
C ALA A 371 30.64 -5.63 -8.13
N LEU A 372 31.97 -5.85 -8.11
CA LEU A 372 32.77 -5.89 -6.87
C LEU A 372 32.66 -4.59 -6.05
N TYR A 373 32.60 -3.44 -6.72
CA TYR A 373 32.43 -2.15 -6.05
C TYR A 373 31.07 -2.07 -5.35
N HIS A 374 29.98 -2.43 -6.05
CA HIS A 374 28.63 -2.40 -5.48
C HIS A 374 28.41 -3.46 -4.39
N THR A 375 29.07 -4.62 -4.48
CA THR A 375 29.06 -5.65 -3.42
C THR A 375 30.09 -5.40 -2.32
N GLN A 376 30.82 -4.28 -2.35
CA GLN A 376 31.81 -3.86 -1.35
C GLN A 376 33.02 -4.81 -1.17
N GLU A 377 33.35 -5.60 -2.20
CA GLU A 377 34.45 -6.58 -2.21
C GLU A 377 35.81 -5.92 -2.52
N SER A 378 36.25 -5.03 -1.63
CA SER A 378 37.35 -4.08 -1.87
C SER A 378 38.71 -4.73 -2.15
N GLU A 379 39.04 -5.86 -1.52
CA GLU A 379 40.33 -6.51 -1.72
C GLU A 379 40.44 -7.12 -3.13
N LEU A 380 39.40 -7.84 -3.55
CA LEU A 380 39.30 -8.40 -4.90
C LEU A 380 39.27 -7.29 -5.95
N PHE A 381 38.56 -6.20 -5.67
CA PHE A 381 38.52 -5.04 -6.56
C PHE A 381 39.93 -4.52 -6.89
N LEU A 382 40.78 -4.30 -5.89
CA LEU A 382 42.13 -3.78 -6.11
C LEU A 382 43.03 -4.75 -6.88
N VAL A 383 42.86 -6.06 -6.69
CA VAL A 383 43.60 -7.10 -7.44
C VAL A 383 43.22 -7.06 -8.92
N TYR A 384 41.93 -7.05 -9.24
CA TYR A 384 41.45 -7.04 -10.62
C TYR A 384 41.61 -5.67 -11.30
N LEU A 385 41.72 -4.59 -10.52
CA LEU A 385 42.06 -3.27 -11.02
C LEU A 385 43.48 -3.23 -11.60
N GLU A 386 44.46 -3.87 -10.96
CA GLU A 386 45.83 -3.99 -11.49
C GLU A 386 45.82 -4.66 -12.88
N LEU A 387 44.97 -5.68 -13.04
CA LEU A 387 44.79 -6.36 -14.32
C LEU A 387 44.13 -5.45 -15.37
N LEU A 388 43.14 -4.64 -14.99
CA LEU A 388 42.49 -3.69 -15.90
C LEU A 388 43.46 -2.61 -16.41
N VAL A 389 44.36 -2.12 -15.55
CA VAL A 389 45.40 -1.15 -15.92
C VAL A 389 46.26 -1.68 -17.08
N ALA A 390 46.55 -2.99 -17.10
CA ALA A 390 47.35 -3.61 -18.16
C ALA A 390 46.63 -3.64 -19.54
N TYR A 391 45.29 -3.58 -19.57
CA TYR A 391 44.52 -3.49 -20.82
C TYR A 391 44.49 -2.08 -21.43
N GLY A 392 44.90 -1.06 -20.67
CA GLY A 392 45.09 0.31 -21.15
C GLY A 392 44.06 1.32 -20.64
N GLU A 393 44.37 2.60 -20.86
CA GLU A 393 43.65 3.74 -20.27
C GLU A 393 42.19 3.86 -20.72
N ILE A 394 41.83 3.33 -21.89
CA ILE A 394 40.46 3.36 -22.40
C ILE A 394 39.52 2.59 -21.46
N TRP A 395 39.96 1.44 -20.95
CA TRP A 395 39.15 0.61 -20.06
C TRP A 395 39.08 1.16 -18.64
N LEU A 396 40.15 1.82 -18.16
CA LEU A 396 40.10 2.60 -16.93
C LEU A 396 39.13 3.77 -17.02
N ALA A 397 39.13 4.50 -18.15
CA ALA A 397 38.18 5.56 -18.40
C ALA A 397 36.74 5.04 -18.35
N ARG A 398 36.47 3.88 -18.96
CA ARG A 398 35.15 3.24 -18.93
C ARG A 398 34.71 2.85 -17.52
N LEU A 399 35.61 2.29 -16.69
CA LEU A 399 35.31 2.00 -15.29
C LEU A 399 34.95 3.28 -14.52
N PHE A 400 35.65 4.38 -14.77
CA PHE A 400 35.35 5.67 -14.13
C PHE A 400 34.11 6.37 -14.66
N GLU A 401 33.62 6.04 -15.86
CA GLU A 401 32.32 6.48 -16.33
C GLU A 401 31.20 5.81 -15.52
N LEU A 402 31.33 4.50 -15.28
CA LEU A 402 30.38 3.72 -14.50
C LEU A 402 30.42 4.07 -13.01
N ILE A 403 31.61 4.37 -12.48
CA ILE A 403 31.79 4.71 -11.06
C ILE A 403 32.65 5.98 -10.92
N PRO A 404 32.05 7.17 -11.05
CA PRO A 404 32.78 8.44 -11.03
C PRO A 404 33.52 8.74 -9.71
N SER A 405 33.04 8.21 -8.59
CA SER A 405 33.63 8.40 -7.26
C SER A 405 35.06 7.88 -7.16
N LEU A 406 35.40 6.82 -7.90
CA LEU A 406 36.73 6.18 -7.88
C LEU A 406 37.86 7.12 -8.29
N LYS A 407 37.58 8.18 -9.07
CA LYS A 407 38.59 9.18 -9.48
C LYS A 407 39.22 9.92 -8.29
N LYS A 408 38.52 9.97 -7.16
CA LYS A 408 38.94 10.67 -5.94
C LYS A 408 39.33 9.70 -4.81
N ASP A 409 39.31 8.39 -5.06
CA ASP A 409 39.67 7.39 -4.05
C ASP A 409 41.19 7.20 -4.01
N ASP A 410 41.80 7.53 -2.86
CA ASP A 410 43.25 7.46 -2.67
C ASP A 410 43.82 6.04 -2.79
N LYS A 411 43.05 5.01 -2.39
CA LYS A 411 43.50 3.61 -2.51
C LYS A 411 43.51 3.19 -3.97
N VAL A 412 42.46 3.55 -4.72
CA VAL A 412 42.31 3.22 -6.14
C VAL A 412 43.35 3.95 -6.98
N THR A 413 43.47 5.27 -6.82
CA THR A 413 44.46 6.09 -7.53
C THR A 413 45.89 5.68 -7.18
N GLY A 414 46.16 5.37 -5.91
CA GLY A 414 47.43 4.81 -5.47
C GLY A 414 47.75 3.45 -6.09
N GLN A 415 46.78 2.55 -6.21
CA GLN A 415 46.93 1.23 -6.84
C GLN A 415 47.21 1.35 -8.35
N ILE A 416 46.52 2.24 -9.05
CA ILE A 416 46.77 2.51 -10.47
C ILE A 416 48.20 3.04 -10.69
N ALA A 417 48.64 3.99 -9.86
CA ALA A 417 49.99 4.56 -9.95
C ALA A 417 51.09 3.52 -9.68
N LYS A 418 50.86 2.56 -8.76
CA LYS A 418 51.76 1.43 -8.52
C LYS A 418 51.79 0.48 -9.71
N SER A 419 50.63 0.16 -10.28
CA SER A 419 50.49 -0.79 -11.39
C SER A 419 51.17 -0.28 -12.66
N ARG A 420 51.06 1.02 -12.97
CA ARG A 420 51.76 1.65 -14.12
C ARG A 420 53.29 1.63 -14.03
N LYS A 421 53.86 1.39 -12.83
CA LYS A 421 55.32 1.34 -12.61
C LYS A 421 55.90 -0.07 -12.72
N LYS A 422 55.05 -1.09 -12.69
CA LYS A 422 55.42 -2.48 -12.96
C LYS A 422 55.28 -2.76 -14.45
#